data_AF-A0A6A4PTV6-F1
#
_entry.id   AF-A0A6A4PTV6-F1
#
_cell.length_a   1.000
_cell.length_b   1.000
_cell.length_c   1.000
_cell.angle_alpha   90.00
_cell.angle_beta   90.00
_cell.angle_gamma   90.00
#
_symmetry.space_group_name_H-M   'P 1'
#
loop_
_entity.id
_entity.type
_entity.pdbx_description
1 polymer ?
#
loop_
_entity_poly.entity_id
_entity_poly.type
_entity_poly.pdbx_seq_one_letter_code
_entity_poly.pdbx_strand_id
1 'polypeptide(L)' 'MSGAFSGSRVMEIVKKHDSGGLLWKRIKLTTTRKANAKKRLFRVWQNEAVLKACSAPPSSPSTTSSSSSHHPNTTT' A
#
# COMPACT_ATOMS: atom_id res chain seq x y z
N MET A 1 -15.75 -51.49 39.48
CA MET A 1 -15.29 -50.15 39.88
C MET A 1 -14.69 -49.50 38.65
N SER A 2 -15.25 -48.35 38.30
CA SER A 2 -15.06 -47.65 37.03
C SER A 2 -13.60 -47.23 36.79
N GLY A 3 -13.24 -47.12 35.51
CA GLY A 3 -11.88 -46.91 35.02
C GLY A 3 -11.21 -45.62 35.47
N ALA A 4 -9.88 -45.67 35.55
CA ALA A 4 -9.06 -44.50 35.90
C ALA A 4 -7.71 -44.41 35.17
N PHE A 5 -7.47 -45.17 34.08
CA PHE A 5 -6.21 -45.09 33.33
C PHE A 5 -6.33 -45.17 31.80
N SER A 6 -7.46 -44.73 31.21
CA SER A 6 -7.56 -44.54 29.74
C SER A 6 -7.38 -43.09 29.28
N GLY A 7 -6.87 -42.20 30.14
CA GLY A 7 -6.74 -40.76 29.87
C GLY A 7 -5.36 -40.28 29.43
N SER A 8 -4.31 -41.12 29.48
CA SER A 8 -2.93 -40.68 29.22
C SER A 8 -2.61 -40.36 27.75
N ARG A 9 -3.49 -40.72 26.80
CA ARG A 9 -3.36 -40.33 25.38
C ARG A 9 -3.95 -38.97 25.04
N VAL A 10 -4.74 -38.35 25.92
CA VAL A 10 -5.20 -36.98 25.68
C VAL A 10 -4.01 -36.00 25.74
N MET A 11 -2.98 -36.31 26.54
CA MET A 11 -1.75 -35.51 26.53
C MET A 11 -0.84 -35.77 25.32
N GLU A 12 -1.07 -36.83 24.54
CA GLU A 12 -0.41 -37.03 23.24
C GLU A 12 -1.00 -36.08 22.17
N ILE A 13 -2.28 -35.71 22.30
CA ILE A 13 -2.90 -34.61 21.53
C ILE A 13 -2.37 -33.24 22.00
N VAL A 14 -1.94 -33.13 23.26
CA VAL A 14 -1.27 -31.95 23.84
C VAL A 14 0.23 -31.94 23.54
N LYS A 15 0.80 -33.01 22.96
CA LYS A 15 2.15 -32.96 22.40
C LYS A 15 2.05 -32.05 21.18
N LYS A 16 2.34 -30.78 21.46
CA LYS A 16 2.54 -29.66 20.54
C LYS A 16 2.82 -30.25 19.18
N HIS A 17 1.80 -30.28 18.34
CA HIS A 17 2.03 -30.57 16.96
C HIS A 17 3.00 -29.45 16.55
N ASP A 18 4.28 -29.75 16.37
CA ASP A 18 5.28 -28.79 15.88
C ASP A 18 4.97 -28.38 14.42
N SER A 19 3.76 -28.69 13.91
CA SER A 19 3.18 -27.90 12.83
C SER A 19 2.91 -26.52 13.37
N GLY A 20 3.61 -25.53 12.82
CA GLY A 20 3.29 -24.14 13.04
C GLY A 20 1.78 -23.93 13.04
N GLY A 21 1.24 -23.44 14.16
CA GLY A 21 -0.14 -22.96 14.24
C GLY A 21 -0.42 -21.90 13.17
N LEU A 22 -1.66 -21.41 13.11
CA LEU A 22 -2.15 -20.36 12.20
C LEU A 22 -1.25 -20.08 10.97
N LEU A 23 -1.53 -20.76 9.86
CA LEU A 23 -0.67 -20.69 8.68
C LEU A 23 -0.60 -19.26 8.12
N TRP A 24 0.56 -18.61 8.30
CA TRP A 24 0.86 -17.32 7.68
C TRP A 24 1.10 -17.53 6.19
N LYS A 25 0.04 -17.42 5.40
CA LYS A 25 0.10 -17.66 3.97
C LYS A 25 1.03 -16.64 3.30
N ARG A 26 2.17 -17.12 2.80
CA ARG A 26 3.07 -16.33 1.96
C ARG A 26 2.45 -16.12 0.58
N ILE A 27 1.94 -14.91 0.33
CA ILE A 27 1.34 -14.55 -0.95
C ILE A 27 2.45 -14.24 -1.95
N LYS A 28 2.44 -14.90 -3.10
CA LYS A 28 3.39 -14.66 -4.18
C LYS A 28 3.19 -13.27 -4.79
N LEU A 29 4.26 -12.70 -5.34
CA LEU A 29 4.19 -11.47 -6.12
C LEU A 29 3.53 -11.73 -7.49
N THR A 30 2.22 -11.62 -7.54
CA THR A 30 1.43 -11.77 -8.77
C THR A 30 1.57 -10.54 -9.68
N THR A 31 1.21 -10.70 -10.96
CA THR A 31 1.26 -9.64 -11.98
C THR A 31 0.47 -8.39 -11.58
N THR A 32 -0.75 -8.55 -11.06
CA THR A 32 -1.57 -7.42 -10.57
C THR A 32 -0.89 -6.67 -9.42
N ARG A 33 -0.24 -7.38 -8.51
CA ARG A 33 0.51 -6.77 -7.39
C ARG A 33 1.73 -6.02 -7.89
N LYS A 34 2.44 -6.54 -8.91
CA LYS A 34 3.53 -5.82 -9.59
C LYS A 34 3.02 -4.53 -10.26
N ALA A 35 1.88 -4.57 -10.93
CA ALA A 35 1.28 -3.39 -11.55
C ALA A 35 0.93 -2.31 -10.51
N ASN A 36 0.39 -2.71 -9.36
CA ASN A 36 0.12 -1.78 -8.26
C ASN A 36 1.42 -1.18 -7.69
N ALA A 37 2.48 -1.97 -7.54
CA ALA A 37 3.79 -1.47 -7.14
C ALA A 37 4.33 -0.43 -8.12
N LYS A 38 4.23 -0.68 -9.45
CA LYS A 38 4.63 0.30 -10.48
C LYS A 38 3.85 1.60 -10.37
N LYS A 39 2.53 1.54 -10.13
CA LYS A 39 1.70 2.74 -9.90
C LYS A 39 2.14 3.53 -8.67
N ARG A 40 2.46 2.86 -7.56
CA ARG A 40 2.96 3.50 -6.33
C ARG A 40 4.29 4.21 -6.57
N LEU A 41 5.23 3.54 -7.26
CA LEU A 41 6.52 4.13 -7.61
C LEU A 41 6.37 5.38 -8.49
N PHE A 42 5.54 5.30 -9.52
CA PHE A 42 5.29 6.45 -10.40
C PHE A 42 4.68 7.64 -9.65
N ARG A 43 3.75 7.38 -8.72
CA ARG A 43 3.15 8.44 -7.89
C ARG A 43 4.19 9.12 -6.99
N VAL A 44 5.10 8.35 -6.39
CA VAL A 44 6.18 8.92 -5.57
C VAL A 44 7.09 9.80 -6.44
N TRP A 45 7.45 9.33 -7.63
CA TRP A 45 8.27 10.10 -8.55
C TRP A 45 7.61 11.41 -8.98
N GLN A 46 6.31 11.39 -9.29
CA GLN A 46 5.57 12.61 -9.59
C GLN A 46 5.53 13.57 -8.39
N ASN A 47 5.26 13.07 -7.19
CA ASN A 47 5.27 13.89 -5.98
C ASN A 47 6.64 14.53 -5.74
N GLU A 48 7.72 13.77 -5.89
CA GLU A 48 9.08 14.29 -5.78
C GLU A 48 9.38 15.34 -6.85
N ALA A 49 8.94 15.14 -8.10
CA ALA A 49 9.11 16.11 -9.17
C ALA A 49 8.38 17.42 -8.86
N VAL A 50 7.16 17.36 -8.35
CA VAL A 50 6.38 18.54 -7.95
C VAL A 50 7.06 19.27 -6.79
N LEU A 51 7.47 18.55 -5.74
CA LEU A 51 8.15 19.16 -4.60
C LEU A 51 9.47 19.81 -4.99
N LYS A 52 10.25 19.17 -5.88
CA LYS A 52 11.47 19.76 -6.44
C LYS A 52 11.18 21.02 -7.25
N ALA A 53 10.16 21.00 -8.09
CA ALA A 53 9.74 22.17 -8.85
C ALA A 53 9.31 23.34 -7.94
N CYS A 54 8.58 23.06 -6.86
CA CYS A 54 8.20 24.07 -5.88
C CYS A 54 9.37 24.61 -5.04
N SER A 55 10.45 23.83 -4.89
CA SER A 55 11.67 24.26 -4.19
C SER A 55 12.62 25.08 -5.07
N ALA A 56 12.44 25.03 -6.40
CA ALA A 56 13.19 25.88 -7.31
C ALA A 56 12.66 27.33 -7.21
N PRO A 57 13.54 28.35 -7.27
CA PRO A 57 13.07 29.73 -7.40
C PRO A 57 12.19 29.82 -8.65
N PRO A 58 11.09 30.60 -8.61
CA PRO A 58 10.23 30.75 -9.78
C PRO A 58 11.09 31.24 -10.94
N SER A 59 11.21 30.44 -11.99
CA SER A 59 11.84 30.88 -13.22
C SER A 59 11.08 32.12 -13.69
N SER A 60 11.80 33.24 -13.90
CA SER A 60 11.27 34.46 -14.50
C SER A 60 10.33 34.14 -15.67
N PRO A 61 9.24 34.90 -15.85
CA PRO A 61 8.21 34.57 -16.83
C PRO A 61 8.80 34.60 -18.24
N SER A 62 9.15 33.44 -18.78
CA SER A 62 9.28 33.25 -20.22
C SER A 62 7.87 33.30 -20.79
N THR A 63 7.52 34.46 -21.33
CA THR A 63 6.36 34.73 -22.20
C THR A 63 6.03 33.53 -23.07
N THR A 64 5.07 32.72 -22.63
CA THR A 64 4.28 31.87 -23.52
C THR A 64 2.86 32.37 -23.38
N SER A 65 2.47 33.16 -24.36
CA SER A 65 1.12 33.64 -24.60
C SER A 65 0.10 32.49 -24.54
N SER A 66 -0.66 32.41 -23.46
CA SER A 66 -1.99 31.80 -23.46
C SER A 66 -2.95 32.82 -22.87
N SER A 67 -3.64 33.52 -23.76
CA SER A 67 -4.79 34.35 -23.45
C SER A 67 -5.86 33.52 -22.72
N SER A 68 -5.92 33.61 -21.40
CA SER A 68 -7.09 33.21 -20.62
C SER A 68 -7.94 34.46 -20.41
N SER A 69 -8.99 34.58 -21.22
CA SER A 69 -10.08 35.53 -21.08
C SER A 69 -10.60 35.56 -19.64
N HIS A 70 -10.48 36.72 -18.99
CA HIS A 70 -11.24 37.04 -17.80
C HIS A 70 -12.73 37.10 -18.16
N HIS A 71 -13.55 36.28 -17.53
CA HIS A 71 -15.00 36.38 -17.58
C HIS A 71 -15.47 36.94 -16.23
N PRO A 72 -15.84 38.23 -16.11
CA PRO A 72 -16.50 38.70 -14.90
C PRO A 72 -17.93 38.17 -14.91
N ASN A 73 -18.34 37.44 -13.87
CA ASN A 73 -19.78 37.28 -13.63
C ASN A 73 -20.26 38.48 -12.80
N THR A 74 -21.23 39.19 -13.36
CA THR A 74 -22.06 40.18 -12.69
C THR A 74 -23.42 39.53 -12.51
N THR A 75 -23.94 39.44 -11.30
CA THR A 75 -25.38 39.31 -11.09
C THR A 75 -25.77 40.01 -9.79
N THR A 76 -26.69 40.95 -9.98
CA THR A 76 -27.44 41.80 -9.06
C THR A 76 -28.28 41.00 -8.06
#